data_AF-A0A936WLL7-F1
#
_entry.id   AF-A0A936WLL7-F1
#
_cell.length_a   1.000
_cell.length_b   1.000
_cell.length_c   1.000
_cell.angle_alpha   90.00
_cell.angle_beta   90.00
_cell.angle_gamma   90.00
#
_symmetry.space_group_name_H-M   'P 1'
#
loop_
_entity.id
_entity.type
_entity.pdbx_description
1 polymer ?
#
loop_
_entity_poly.entity_id
_entity_poly.type
_entity_poly.pdbx_seq_one_letter_code
_entity_poly.pdbx_strand_id
1 'polypeptide(L)'
;MHRLTLVFSLVALLGVGVVFFQVSGMEQARNEQGSAPRAAEEPNGKPEHMEVAVYMGRLQRFHQKLWLAGNVGNAELAKFYLHEMEETMEAIADGHVVEEGVNVSAAMETHGLPAIGKLEDLLEKEGVGAMHANGGILVEGCNNCHIATEHMYIRIKEPEAAAFPDQYFAPVTK
;
A
#
# COMPACT_ATOMS: atom_id res chain seq x y z
N MET A 1 36.66 -65.35 -13.43
CA MET A 1 36.54 -63.90 -13.71
C MET A 1 35.14 -63.34 -13.41
N HIS A 2 34.04 -64.08 -13.55
CA HIS A 2 32.68 -63.58 -13.24
C HIS A 2 32.33 -63.32 -11.76
N ARG A 3 32.99 -63.99 -10.80
CA ARG A 3 32.72 -63.79 -9.36
C ARG A 3 33.26 -62.46 -8.81
N LEU A 4 34.30 -61.91 -9.44
CA LEU A 4 34.91 -60.65 -9.01
C LEU A 4 34.05 -59.45 -9.45
N THR A 5 33.49 -59.50 -10.67
CA THR A 5 32.61 -58.46 -11.21
C THR A 5 31.30 -58.33 -10.43
N LEU A 6 30.71 -59.44 -9.97
CA LEU A 6 29.51 -59.43 -9.12
C LEU A 6 29.73 -58.77 -7.76
N VAL A 7 30.90 -58.96 -7.14
CA VAL A 7 31.26 -58.33 -5.86
C VAL A 7 31.45 -56.82 -6.05
N PHE A 8 32.11 -56.38 -7.13
CA PHE A 8 32.25 -54.96 -7.42
C PHE A 8 30.90 -54.27 -7.71
N SER A 9 29.97 -54.92 -8.42
CA SER A 9 28.62 -54.39 -8.65
C SER A 9 27.78 -54.31 -7.37
N LEU A 10 27.91 -55.27 -6.46
CA LEU A 10 27.23 -55.25 -5.15
C LEU A 10 27.77 -54.15 -4.24
N VAL A 11 29.10 -53.95 -4.22
CA VAL A 11 29.74 -52.87 -3.44
C VAL A 11 29.39 -51.50 -4.02
N ALA A 12 29.33 -51.35 -5.35
CA ALA A 12 28.91 -50.11 -6.00
C ALA A 12 27.44 -49.78 -5.72
N LEU A 13 26.53 -50.76 -5.77
CA LEU A 13 25.11 -50.58 -5.42
C LEU A 13 24.91 -50.25 -3.94
N LEU A 14 25.66 -50.89 -3.04
CA LEU A 14 25.66 -50.53 -1.61
C LEU A 14 26.20 -49.11 -1.38
N GLY A 15 27.27 -48.72 -2.08
CA GLY A 15 27.83 -47.36 -1.99
C GLY A 15 26.86 -46.28 -2.48
N VAL A 16 26.19 -46.50 -3.61
CA VAL A 16 25.17 -45.58 -4.13
C VAL A 16 23.96 -45.53 -3.19
N GLY A 17 23.52 -46.66 -2.65
CA GLY A 17 22.42 -46.71 -1.67
C GLY A 17 22.73 -45.94 -0.38
N VAL A 18 23.96 -46.05 0.14
CA VAL A 18 24.40 -45.30 1.34
C VAL A 18 24.46 -43.80 1.07
N VAL A 19 24.97 -43.38 -0.10
CA VAL A 19 25.01 -41.95 -0.47
C VAL A 19 23.59 -41.40 -0.67
N PHE A 20 22.68 -42.15 -1.31
CA PHE A 20 21.28 -41.72 -1.46
C PHE A 20 20.59 -41.58 -0.10
N PHE A 21 20.82 -42.52 0.83
CA PHE A 21 20.25 -42.46 2.18
C PHE A 21 20.81 -41.30 3.01
N GLN A 22 22.10 -40.96 2.85
CA GLN A 22 22.71 -39.81 3.52
C GLN A 22 22.22 -38.48 2.95
N VAL A 23 22.07 -38.36 1.63
CA VAL A 23 21.56 -37.13 0.98
C VAL A 23 20.08 -36.91 1.32
N SER A 24 19.24 -37.95 1.28
CA SER A 24 17.84 -37.83 1.71
C SER A 24 17.70 -37.53 3.20
N GLY A 25 18.57 -38.09 4.05
CA GLY A 25 18.61 -37.75 5.48
C GLY A 25 18.99 -36.29 5.74
N MET A 26 19.88 -35.71 4.94
CA MET A 26 20.24 -34.28 5.02
C MET A 26 19.12 -33.34 4.53
N GLU A 27 18.38 -33.72 3.48
CA GLU A 27 17.21 -32.96 3.03
C GLU A 27 16.08 -32.98 4.08
N GLN A 28 15.84 -34.12 4.72
CA GLN A 28 14.83 -34.23 5.77
C GLN A 28 15.23 -33.45 7.03
N ALA A 29 16.51 -33.49 7.43
CA ALA A 29 17.02 -32.65 8.53
C ALA A 29 16.94 -31.14 8.22
N ARG A 30 17.18 -30.74 6.96
CA ARG A 30 17.03 -29.34 6.51
C ARG A 30 15.57 -28.89 6.50
N ASN A 31 14.63 -29.78 6.16
CA ASN A 31 13.20 -29.48 6.12
C ASN A 31 12.60 -29.41 7.55
N GLU A 32 13.09 -30.23 8.48
CA GLU A 32 12.70 -30.17 9.90
C GLU A 32 13.36 -28.99 10.65
N GLN A 33 14.55 -28.53 10.26
CA GLN A 33 15.14 -27.29 10.80
C GLN A 33 14.58 -26.00 10.18
N GLY A 34 13.82 -26.09 9.08
CA GLY A 34 13.12 -24.96 8.45
C GLY A 34 11.73 -24.68 9.02
N SER A 35 11.26 -25.49 9.97
CA SER A 35 9.90 -25.42 10.53
C SER A 35 9.92 -25.42 12.06
N ALA A 36 10.83 -24.64 12.65
CA ALA A 36 10.63 -24.18 14.03
C ALA A 36 9.22 -23.59 14.11
N PRO A 37 8.37 -24.01 15.08
CA PRO A 37 7.13 -23.27 15.33
C PRO A 37 7.58 -21.82 15.53
N ARG A 38 7.05 -20.91 14.71
CA ARG A 38 7.24 -19.47 14.92
C ARG A 38 6.77 -19.28 16.36
N ALA A 39 7.72 -19.14 17.29
CA ALA A 39 7.41 -18.66 18.62
C ALA A 39 6.55 -17.44 18.32
N ALA A 40 5.32 -17.45 18.81
CA ALA A 40 4.46 -16.29 18.69
C ALA A 40 5.34 -15.12 19.13
N GLU A 41 5.70 -14.27 18.17
CA GLU A 41 6.21 -12.96 18.52
C GLU A 41 5.06 -12.35 19.28
N GLU A 42 5.15 -12.43 20.61
CA GLU A 42 4.49 -11.52 21.51
C GLU A 42 4.61 -10.16 20.83
N PRO A 43 3.48 -9.53 20.42
CA PRO A 43 3.56 -8.26 19.74
C PRO A 43 4.35 -7.35 20.65
N ASN A 44 5.57 -6.99 20.23
CA ASN A 44 6.42 -6.07 20.96
C ASN A 44 5.71 -4.73 20.92
N GLY A 45 4.83 -4.54 21.90
CA GLY A 45 3.77 -3.54 21.95
C GLY A 45 4.34 -2.17 22.19
N LYS A 46 5.01 -1.64 21.17
CA LYS A 46 4.96 -0.22 20.87
C LYS A 46 3.90 -0.05 19.78
N PRO A 47 2.94 0.88 19.92
CA PRO A 47 2.07 1.20 18.82
C PRO A 47 2.93 1.47 17.59
N GLU A 48 2.60 0.85 16.47
CA GLU A 48 3.26 1.12 15.19
C GLU A 48 3.15 2.63 14.96
N HIS A 49 4.27 3.33 15.02
CA HIS A 49 4.28 4.78 14.89
C HIS A 49 3.88 5.11 13.45
N MET A 50 2.71 5.74 13.29
CA MET A 50 2.29 6.23 11.98
C MET A 50 3.30 7.27 11.50
N GLU A 51 4.03 6.97 10.44
CA GLU A 51 4.89 7.95 9.79
C GLU A 51 4.02 8.78 8.82
N VAL A 52 3.71 10.02 9.22
CA VAL A 52 2.73 10.86 8.52
C VAL A 52 3.12 11.12 7.07
N ALA A 53 4.41 11.26 6.78
CA ALA A 53 4.89 11.58 5.45
C ALA A 53 4.57 10.48 4.41
N VAL A 54 4.57 9.20 4.79
CA VAL A 54 4.19 8.06 3.94
C VAL A 54 2.71 8.14 3.57
N TYR A 55 1.85 8.48 4.52
CA TYR A 55 0.42 8.64 4.25
C TYR A 55 0.15 9.89 3.42
N MET A 56 0.83 11.01 3.70
CA MET A 56 0.71 12.23 2.88
C MET A 56 1.22 12.02 1.44
N GLY A 57 2.32 11.28 1.27
CA GLY A 57 2.82 10.90 -0.05
C GLY A 57 1.84 9.99 -0.82
N ARG A 58 1.14 9.10 -0.12
CA ARG A 58 0.04 8.30 -0.70
C ARG A 58 -1.12 9.20 -1.12
N LEU A 59 -1.59 10.09 -0.26
CA LEU A 59 -2.67 11.03 -0.56
C LEU A 59 -2.34 11.91 -1.77
N GLN A 60 -1.12 12.45 -1.85
CA GLN A 60 -0.71 13.27 -3.00
C GLN A 60 -0.69 12.47 -4.31
N ARG A 61 -0.26 11.21 -4.27
CA ARG A 61 -0.33 10.30 -5.43
C ARG A 61 -1.78 10.03 -5.83
N PHE A 62 -2.66 9.74 -4.87
CA PHE A 62 -4.06 9.45 -5.15
C PHE A 62 -4.81 10.69 -5.64
N HIS A 63 -4.53 11.87 -5.09
CA HIS A 63 -5.04 13.15 -5.57
C HIS A 63 -4.74 13.35 -7.06
N GLN A 64 -3.50 13.10 -7.49
CA GLN A 64 -3.12 13.19 -8.90
C GLN A 64 -3.92 12.21 -9.77
N LYS A 65 -4.06 10.96 -9.31
CA LYS A 65 -4.76 9.92 -10.06
C LYS A 65 -6.27 10.18 -10.14
N LEU A 66 -6.86 10.71 -9.06
CA LEU A 66 -8.25 11.19 -9.02
C LEU A 66 -8.46 12.33 -10.03
N TRP A 67 -7.59 13.34 -10.04
CA TRP A 67 -7.70 14.47 -10.98
C TRP A 67 -7.62 14.00 -12.44
N LEU A 68 -6.68 13.11 -12.76
CA LEU A 68 -6.53 12.55 -14.11
C LEU A 68 -7.73 11.70 -14.53
N ALA A 69 -8.29 10.90 -13.62
CA ALA A 69 -9.52 10.14 -13.86
C ALA A 69 -10.71 11.08 -14.13
N GLY A 70 -10.84 12.14 -13.32
CA GLY A 70 -11.85 13.18 -13.50
C GLY A 70 -11.76 13.88 -14.85
N ASN A 71 -10.54 14.28 -15.24
CA ASN A 71 -10.27 15.00 -16.50
C ASN A 71 -10.69 14.21 -17.75
N VAL A 72 -10.60 12.87 -17.71
CA VAL A 72 -11.03 12.00 -18.82
C VAL A 72 -12.42 11.38 -18.61
N GLY A 73 -13.15 11.82 -17.59
CA GLY A 73 -14.52 11.37 -17.30
C GLY A 73 -14.63 9.92 -16.82
N ASN A 74 -13.59 9.35 -16.22
CA ASN A 74 -13.61 7.99 -15.70
C ASN A 74 -14.19 7.95 -14.28
N ALA A 75 -15.51 7.82 -14.19
CA ALA A 75 -16.25 7.78 -12.92
C ALA A 75 -15.87 6.58 -12.02
N GLU A 76 -15.64 5.39 -12.60
CA GLU A 76 -15.26 4.21 -11.81
C GLU A 76 -13.90 4.40 -11.13
N LEU A 77 -12.92 4.92 -11.89
CA LEU A 77 -11.59 5.18 -11.36
C LEU A 77 -11.56 6.36 -10.39
N ALA A 78 -12.38 7.39 -10.64
CA ALA A 78 -12.55 8.49 -9.70
C ALA A 78 -13.14 8.01 -8.37
N LYS A 79 -14.18 7.17 -8.40
CA LYS A 79 -14.77 6.57 -7.21
C LYS A 79 -13.74 5.77 -6.41
N PHE A 80 -12.95 4.96 -7.10
CA PHE A 80 -11.88 4.18 -6.47
C PHE A 80 -10.90 5.09 -5.72
N TYR A 81 -10.38 6.15 -6.35
CA TYR A 81 -9.40 7.01 -5.68
C TYR A 81 -10.00 7.92 -4.61
N LEU A 82 -11.28 8.29 -4.68
CA LEU A 82 -11.94 8.98 -3.57
C LEU A 82 -11.98 8.09 -2.33
N HIS A 83 -12.46 6.86 -2.49
CA HIS A 83 -12.55 5.88 -1.40
C HIS A 83 -11.18 5.58 -0.77
N GLU A 84 -10.15 5.32 -1.59
CA GLU A 84 -8.80 5.05 -1.08
C GLU A 84 -8.18 6.27 -0.36
N MET A 85 -8.57 7.49 -0.76
CA MET A 85 -8.18 8.71 -0.06
C MET A 85 -8.93 8.86 1.26
N GLU A 86 -10.25 8.62 1.27
CA GLU A 86 -11.09 8.63 2.48
C GLU A 86 -10.51 7.67 3.52
N GLU A 87 -10.31 6.40 3.18
CA GLU A 87 -9.73 5.41 4.11
C GLU A 87 -8.34 5.83 4.63
N THR A 88 -7.52 6.43 3.76
CA THR A 88 -6.19 6.93 4.16
C THR A 88 -6.32 8.11 5.14
N MET A 89 -7.29 9.00 4.94
CA MET A 89 -7.55 10.14 5.82
C MET A 89 -8.17 9.69 7.15
N GLU A 90 -9.10 8.73 7.14
CA GLU A 90 -9.68 8.13 8.34
C GLU A 90 -8.61 7.46 9.19
N ALA A 91 -7.69 6.70 8.58
CA ALA A 91 -6.58 6.10 9.30
C ALA A 91 -5.72 7.15 10.03
N ILE A 92 -5.49 8.32 9.41
CA ILE A 92 -4.75 9.43 10.06
C ILE A 92 -5.58 10.05 11.18
N ALA A 93 -6.88 10.29 10.97
CA ALA A 93 -7.79 10.84 11.97
C ALA A 93 -7.86 9.94 13.22
N ASP A 94 -8.04 8.64 13.02
CA ASP A 94 -8.15 7.66 14.11
C ASP A 94 -6.80 7.32 14.76
N GLY A 95 -5.69 7.67 14.10
CA GLY A 95 -4.33 7.33 14.53
C GLY A 95 -3.81 8.09 15.76
N HIS A 96 -4.56 9.09 16.27
CA HIS A 96 -4.16 9.95 17.39
C HIS A 96 -2.73 10.54 17.25
N VAL A 97 -2.38 10.93 16.04
CA VAL A 97 -1.05 11.36 15.65
C VAL A 97 -0.78 12.80 16.09
N VAL A 98 0.28 12.95 16.88
CA VAL A 98 0.82 14.24 17.31
C VAL A 98 2.27 14.33 16.85
N GLU A 99 2.56 15.25 15.94
CA GLU A 99 3.90 15.52 15.40
C GLU A 99 4.35 16.87 15.92
N GLU A 100 5.53 16.94 16.54
CA GLU A 100 6.11 18.21 17.05
C GLU A 100 5.17 19.02 17.98
N GLY A 101 4.24 18.35 18.68
CA GLY A 101 3.25 18.98 19.56
C GLY A 101 1.97 19.45 18.86
N VAL A 102 1.84 19.21 17.56
CA VAL A 102 0.68 19.53 16.73
C VAL A 102 -0.17 18.28 16.52
N ASN A 103 -1.48 18.39 16.76
CA ASN A 103 -2.41 17.28 16.56
C ASN A 103 -2.82 17.16 15.09
N VAL A 104 -2.12 16.30 14.34
CA VAL A 104 -2.36 16.05 12.92
C VAL A 104 -3.70 15.34 12.70
N SER A 105 -4.06 14.39 13.58
CA SER A 105 -5.34 13.69 13.51
C SER A 105 -6.54 14.63 13.59
N ALA A 106 -6.55 15.56 14.54
CA ALA A 106 -7.63 16.54 14.67
C ALA A 106 -7.68 17.51 13.48
N ALA A 107 -6.53 17.89 12.91
CA ALA A 107 -6.48 18.69 11.70
C ALA A 107 -7.04 17.92 10.48
N MET A 108 -6.78 16.61 10.40
CA MET A 108 -7.34 15.73 9.36
C MET A 108 -8.87 15.64 9.46
N GLU A 109 -9.42 15.45 10.67
CA GLU A 109 -10.87 15.46 10.92
C GLU A 109 -11.51 16.80 10.53
N THR A 110 -10.81 17.91 10.79
CA THR A 110 -11.36 19.26 10.57
C THR A 110 -11.30 19.69 9.10
N HIS A 111 -10.27 19.27 8.36
CA HIS A 111 -9.98 19.80 7.03
C HIS A 111 -9.96 18.76 5.91
N GLY A 112 -9.48 17.55 6.18
CA GLY A 112 -9.37 16.50 5.17
C GLY A 112 -10.69 15.77 4.94
N LEU A 113 -11.25 15.16 5.99
CA LEU A 113 -12.49 14.37 5.89
C LEU A 113 -13.67 15.16 5.30
N PRO A 114 -13.93 16.43 5.68
CA PRO A 114 -15.01 17.19 5.07
C PRO A 114 -14.77 17.49 3.58
N ALA A 115 -13.51 17.67 3.17
CA ALA A 115 -13.17 17.99 1.79
C ALA A 115 -13.33 16.78 0.87
N ILE A 116 -12.88 15.59 1.31
CA ILE A 116 -13.06 14.35 0.52
C ILE A 116 -14.53 13.95 0.45
N GLY A 117 -15.27 14.00 1.56
CA GLY A 117 -16.70 13.70 1.60
C GLY A 117 -17.53 14.63 0.71
N LYS A 118 -17.11 15.89 0.55
CA LYS A 118 -17.77 16.82 -0.38
C LYS A 118 -17.57 16.41 -1.85
N LEU A 119 -16.42 15.88 -2.22
CA LEU A 119 -16.18 15.39 -3.59
C LEU A 119 -16.91 14.08 -3.87
N GLU A 120 -17.05 13.21 -2.87
CA GLU A 120 -17.86 11.99 -2.97
C GLU A 120 -19.33 12.33 -3.20
N ASP A 121 -19.87 13.25 -2.41
CA ASP A 121 -21.21 13.79 -2.59
C ASP A 121 -21.45 14.32 -4.01
N LEU A 122 -20.49 15.08 -4.55
CA LEU A 122 -20.54 15.61 -5.91
C LEU A 122 -20.50 14.49 -6.96
N LEU A 123 -19.64 13.49 -6.77
CA LEU A 123 -19.55 12.35 -7.68
C LEU A 123 -20.86 11.56 -7.70
N GLU A 124 -21.45 11.30 -6.54
CA GLU A 124 -22.68 10.51 -6.43
C GLU A 124 -23.91 11.24 -6.97
N LYS A 125 -24.04 12.54 -6.68
CA LYS A 125 -25.26 13.31 -6.99
C LYS A 125 -25.22 13.93 -8.39
N GLU A 126 -24.04 14.33 -8.85
CA GLU A 126 -23.87 15.17 -10.05
C GLU A 126 -22.88 14.57 -11.06
N GLY A 127 -22.17 13.51 -10.69
CA GLY A 127 -21.27 12.77 -11.57
C GLY A 127 -19.84 13.30 -11.62
N VAL A 128 -18.99 12.56 -12.34
CA VAL A 128 -17.53 12.79 -12.37
C VAL A 128 -17.14 14.18 -12.89
N GLY A 129 -17.94 14.77 -13.79
CA GLY A 129 -17.69 16.12 -14.28
C GLY A 129 -17.85 17.19 -13.19
N ALA A 130 -18.88 17.08 -12.36
CA ALA A 130 -19.10 18.00 -11.24
C ALA A 130 -18.04 17.82 -10.16
N MET A 131 -17.68 16.59 -9.82
CA MET A 131 -16.57 16.30 -8.90
C MET A 131 -15.26 16.91 -9.40
N HIS A 132 -14.92 16.70 -10.68
CA HIS A 132 -13.67 17.21 -11.25
C HIS A 132 -13.63 18.74 -11.27
N ALA A 133 -14.72 19.39 -11.69
CA ALA A 133 -14.83 20.85 -11.71
C ALA A 133 -14.70 21.49 -10.32
N ASN A 134 -14.96 20.72 -9.26
CA ASN A 134 -14.85 21.16 -7.87
C ASN A 134 -13.63 20.56 -7.14
N GLY A 135 -12.66 19.98 -7.88
CA GLY A 135 -11.46 19.37 -7.29
C GLY A 135 -10.63 20.32 -6.42
N GLY A 136 -10.75 21.64 -6.63
CA GLY A 136 -10.15 22.68 -5.79
C GLY A 136 -10.55 22.59 -4.31
N ILE A 137 -11.73 22.03 -3.98
CA ILE A 137 -12.19 21.80 -2.60
C ILE A 137 -11.18 20.92 -1.84
N LEU A 138 -10.70 19.85 -2.48
CA LEU A 138 -9.73 18.94 -1.89
C LEU A 138 -8.36 19.60 -1.75
N VAL A 139 -7.93 20.38 -2.75
CA VAL A 139 -6.67 21.15 -2.68
C VAL A 139 -6.69 22.15 -1.52
N GLU A 140 -7.80 22.85 -1.34
CA GLU A 140 -8.01 23.76 -0.21
C GLU A 140 -8.01 23.01 1.13
N GLY A 141 -8.70 21.87 1.23
CA GLY A 141 -8.69 21.01 2.41
C GLY A 141 -7.28 20.57 2.81
N CYS A 142 -6.49 20.08 1.84
CA CYS A 142 -5.09 19.71 2.06
C CYS A 142 -4.26 20.89 2.58
N ASN A 143 -4.36 22.04 1.93
CA ASN A 143 -3.58 23.23 2.30
C ASN A 143 -4.01 23.80 3.65
N ASN A 144 -5.30 23.78 4.00
CA ASN A 144 -5.80 24.22 5.30
C ASN A 144 -5.29 23.32 6.42
N CYS A 145 -5.27 21.99 6.22
CA CYS A 145 -4.62 21.06 7.14
C CYS A 145 -3.14 21.41 7.32
N HIS A 146 -2.39 21.59 6.22
CA HIS A 146 -0.97 21.94 6.31
C HIS A 146 -0.71 23.30 6.98
N ILE A 147 -1.59 24.29 6.84
CA ILE A 147 -1.50 25.55 7.57
C ILE A 147 -1.75 25.32 9.06
N ALA A 148 -2.83 24.60 9.40
CA ALA A 148 -3.21 24.29 10.78
C ALA A 148 -2.14 23.48 11.51
N THR A 149 -1.34 22.71 10.77
CA THR A 149 -0.25 21.92 11.32
C THR A 149 1.14 22.57 11.22
N GLU A 150 1.24 23.85 10.83
CA GLU A 150 2.52 24.57 10.67
C GLU A 150 3.44 24.05 9.54
N HIS A 151 2.87 23.27 8.61
CA HIS A 151 3.54 22.69 7.44
C HIS A 151 3.20 23.41 6.13
N MET A 152 2.87 24.71 6.16
CA MET A 152 2.38 25.47 4.99
C MET A 152 3.37 25.57 3.82
N TYR A 153 4.64 25.22 4.03
CA TYR A 153 5.64 25.10 2.97
C TYR A 153 5.38 23.87 2.06
N ILE A 154 4.61 22.89 2.52
CA ILE A 154 4.09 21.77 1.72
C ILE A 154 2.81 22.25 1.03
N ARG A 155 2.96 23.01 -0.06
CA ARG A 155 1.81 23.58 -0.77
C ARG A 155 1.32 22.67 -1.89
N ILE A 156 0.07 22.23 -1.78
CA ILE A 156 -0.61 21.44 -2.80
C ILE A 156 -1.24 22.36 -3.85
N LYS A 157 -1.19 21.95 -5.11
CA LYS A 157 -1.84 22.59 -6.26
C LYS A 157 -2.54 21.54 -7.10
N GLU A 158 -3.41 21.99 -8.00
CA GLU A 158 -3.97 21.12 -9.02
C GLU A 158 -2.86 20.45 -9.87
N PRO A 159 -2.98 19.15 -10.15
CA PRO A 159 -2.04 18.43 -11.02
C PRO A 159 -2.06 18.98 -12.45
N GLU A 160 -0.87 19.11 -13.06
CA GLU A 160 -0.74 19.58 -14.45
C GLU A 160 -0.55 18.43 -15.45
N ALA A 161 0.01 17.31 -15.00
CA ALA A 161 0.32 16.15 -15.81
C ALA A 161 0.46 14.89 -14.94
N ALA A 162 0.54 13.72 -15.57
CA ALA A 162 0.80 12.45 -14.89
C ALA A 162 2.30 12.32 -14.53
N ALA A 163 2.58 12.05 -13.25
CA ALA A 163 3.93 11.71 -12.77
C ALA A 163 4.24 10.22 -12.93
N PHE A 164 3.20 9.39 -13.05
CA PHE A 164 3.26 7.94 -13.27
C PHE A 164 2.68 7.65 -14.66
N PRO A 165 3.53 7.58 -15.71
CA PRO A 165 3.07 7.48 -17.11
C PRO A 165 2.66 6.06 -17.52
N ASP A 166 2.67 5.11 -16.60
CA ASP A 166 2.40 3.68 -16.80
C ASP A 166 0.94 3.28 -16.53
N GLN A 167 0.04 4.25 -16.30
CA GLN A 167 -1.38 4.01 -16.11
C GLN A 167 -2.23 4.63 -17.22
N TYR A 168 -3.18 3.84 -17.73
CA TYR A 168 -4.23 4.32 -18.62
C TYR A 168 -5.44 4.80 -17.80
N PHE A 169 -5.88 6.04 -18.03
CA PHE A 169 -6.93 6.67 -17.21
C PHE A 169 -8.31 6.67 -17.85
N ALA A 170 -8.43 6.51 -19.17
CA ALA A 170 -9.73 6.55 -19.83
C ALA A 170 -10.60 5.33 -19.41
N PRO A 171 -11.94 5.47 -19.42
CA PRO A 171 -12.84 4.37 -19.11
C PRO A 171 -12.53 3.15 -19.99
N VAL A 172 -12.52 1.96 -19.38
CA VAL A 172 -12.43 0.70 -20.12
C VAL A 172 -13.86 0.23 -20.39
N THR A 173 -14.27 0.20 -21.65
CA THR A 173 -15.52 -0.45 -22.03
C THR A 173 -15.32 -1.97 -21.98
N LYS A 174 -16.19 -2.67 -21.26
CA LYS A 174 -16.26 -4.14 -21.31
C LYS A 174 -16.86 -4.62 -22.63
#